data_AF-A9IVS4-F1
#
_entry.id   AF-A9IVS4-F1
#
_cell.length_a   1.000
_cell.length_b   1.000
_cell.length_c   1.000
_cell.angle_alpha   90.00
_cell.angle_beta   90.00
_cell.angle_gamma   90.00
#
_symmetry.space_group_name_H-M   'P 1'
#
loop_
_entity.id
_entity.type
_entity.pdbx_description
1 polymer ?
#
loop_
_entity_poly.entity_id
_entity_poly.type
_entity_poly.pdbx_seq_one_letter_code
_entity_poly.pdbx_strand_id
1 'polypeptide(L)'
;MPKNCLQRQIFGLYLILQPDTEGVYCTFNPTKNGWFEHPFEAGAKVMTTTQKWDRHSILAELRRRNMTLAELAKAYQLSSSSVQHIWTRPNEKAERAIADFIGLPVEQVFSDRYPKSRRRIFKAAKHANTDSRTQSALRGNAA
;
A
#
# COMPACT_ATOMS: atom_id res chain seq x y z
N MET A 1 5.41 39.94 -34.79
CA MET A 1 4.21 39.77 -35.64
C MET A 1 4.13 38.34 -36.16
N PRO A 2 3.62 37.37 -35.38
CA PRO A 2 3.34 36.04 -35.90
C PRO A 2 2.02 36.04 -36.69
N LYS A 3 2.01 35.36 -37.83
CA LYS A 3 1.14 35.59 -39.01
C LYS A 3 -0.12 34.72 -39.06
N ASN A 4 -0.65 34.27 -37.93
CA ASN A 4 -1.51 33.08 -37.94
C ASN A 4 -2.84 33.30 -37.22
N CYS A 5 -3.59 34.34 -37.58
CA CYS A 5 -4.96 34.50 -37.12
C CYS A 5 -5.86 34.86 -38.31
N LEU A 6 -5.89 33.97 -39.30
CA LEU A 6 -6.81 34.06 -40.41
C LEU A 6 -8.17 33.52 -39.95
N GLN A 7 -9.07 34.48 -39.74
CA GLN A 7 -10.51 34.34 -39.75
C GLN A 7 -10.95 33.27 -40.77
N ARG A 8 -11.41 32.12 -40.31
CA ARG A 8 -12.08 31.15 -41.20
C ARG A 8 -13.34 30.61 -40.53
N GLN A 9 -14.40 31.37 -40.75
CA GLN A 9 -15.77 30.90 -40.67
C GLN A 9 -16.05 30.13 -41.98
N ILE A 10 -16.56 28.89 -41.89
CA ILE A 10 -17.57 28.23 -42.77
C ILE A 10 -17.49 26.70 -42.64
N PHE A 11 -18.62 26.13 -42.21
CA PHE A 11 -19.28 24.83 -42.49
C PHE A 11 -18.50 23.59 -42.95
N GLY A 12 -18.91 22.44 -42.38
CA GLY A 12 -19.06 21.18 -43.12
C GLY A 12 -18.12 20.04 -42.71
N LEU A 13 -18.69 19.07 -41.99
CA LEU A 13 -18.30 17.66 -41.84
C LEU A 13 -16.86 17.26 -42.24
N TYR A 14 -15.99 17.02 -41.25
CA TYR A 14 -14.89 16.05 -41.37
C TYR A 14 -14.56 15.48 -39.98
N LEU A 15 -14.52 14.15 -39.91
CA LEU A 15 -14.08 13.39 -38.75
C LEU A 15 -12.54 13.38 -38.70
N ILE A 16 -12.03 13.01 -37.52
CA ILE A 16 -10.69 12.51 -37.17
C ILE A 16 -9.68 13.54 -36.62
N LEU A 17 -9.10 13.11 -35.49
CA LEU A 17 -7.87 13.52 -34.79
C LEU A 17 -8.02 14.60 -33.71
N GLN A 18 -8.11 14.12 -32.46
CA GLN A 18 -7.45 14.81 -31.35
C GLN A 18 -5.95 14.92 -31.68
N PRO A 19 -5.36 16.10 -31.50
CA PRO A 19 -4.14 16.17 -30.74
C PRO A 19 -4.32 17.12 -29.56
N ASP A 20 -4.05 16.57 -28.39
CA ASP A 20 -3.16 17.16 -27.41
C ASP A 20 -3.64 18.43 -26.70
N THR A 21 -3.83 18.24 -25.40
CA THR A 21 -4.06 19.23 -24.37
C THR A 21 -3.00 20.33 -24.38
N GLU A 22 -3.21 21.40 -25.15
CA GLU A 22 -2.63 22.71 -24.85
C GLU A 22 -3.75 23.75 -24.88
N GLY A 23 -4.58 23.70 -23.83
CA GLY A 23 -5.65 24.65 -23.58
C GLY A 23 -5.08 26.01 -23.19
N VAL A 24 -4.65 26.81 -24.18
CA VAL A 24 -4.46 28.24 -24.02
C VAL A 24 -5.81 28.91 -24.25
N TYR A 25 -6.41 29.45 -23.20
CA TYR A 25 -7.63 30.24 -23.30
C TYR A 25 -7.33 31.72 -23.06
N CYS A 26 -7.73 32.55 -24.02
CA CYS A 26 -7.58 34.00 -23.94
C CYS A 26 -8.68 34.56 -23.03
N THR A 27 -8.30 35.17 -21.90
CA THR A 27 -9.27 35.91 -21.06
C THR A 27 -9.01 37.41 -21.16
N PHE A 28 -10.07 38.19 -21.34
CA PHE A 28 -9.99 39.65 -21.36
C PHE A 28 -10.10 40.18 -19.93
N ASN A 29 -9.03 40.82 -19.42
CA ASN A 29 -9.06 41.48 -18.12
C ASN A 29 -9.27 43.00 -18.30
N PRO A 30 -10.45 43.54 -17.93
CA PRO A 30 -10.81 44.93 -18.20
C PRO A 30 -10.03 45.97 -17.35
N THR A 31 -9.30 45.54 -16.32
CA THR A 31 -8.57 46.47 -15.43
C THR A 31 -7.12 46.73 -15.86
N LYS A 32 -6.58 45.96 -16.81
CA LYS A 32 -5.17 46.06 -17.24
C LYS A 32 -4.98 46.39 -18.72
N ASN A 33 -6.04 46.76 -19.42
CA ASN A 33 -6.03 47.27 -20.79
C ASN A 33 -5.24 46.38 -21.78
N GLY A 34 -5.26 45.06 -21.61
CA GLY A 34 -4.45 44.17 -22.43
C GLY A 34 -4.80 42.68 -22.31
N TRP A 35 -4.51 41.95 -23.37
CA TRP A 35 -4.62 40.50 -23.46
C TRP A 35 -3.32 39.88 -22.93
N PHE A 36 -3.44 38.98 -21.95
CA PHE A 36 -2.29 38.27 -21.39
C PHE A 36 -2.36 36.78 -21.73
N GLU A 37 -1.25 36.24 -22.23
CA GLU A 37 -1.05 34.81 -22.41
C GLU A 37 -0.71 34.19 -21.05
N HIS A 38 -1.55 33.28 -20.57
CA HIS A 38 -1.23 32.43 -19.43
C HIS A 38 -0.85 31.05 -19.95
N PRO A 39 0.38 30.58 -19.72
CA PRO A 39 0.62 29.15 -19.72
C PRO A 39 -0.33 28.57 -18.69
N PHE A 40 -1.11 27.54 -19.06
CA PHE A 40 -1.76 26.70 -18.06
C PHE A 40 -0.63 25.98 -17.34
N GLU A 41 -0.03 26.62 -16.34
CA GLU A 41 0.81 25.93 -15.38
C GLU A 41 -0.13 24.96 -14.67
N ALA A 42 -0.17 23.75 -15.19
CA ALA A 42 -0.75 22.56 -14.59
C ALA A 42 0.07 22.21 -13.33
N GLY A 43 0.20 23.17 -12.41
CA GLY A 43 0.62 22.99 -11.04
C GLY A 43 -0.53 22.41 -10.23
N ALA A 44 -1.18 21.35 -10.74
CA ALA A 44 -1.85 20.41 -9.86
C ALA A 44 -0.73 19.74 -9.07
N LYS A 45 -0.34 20.37 -7.95
CA LYS A 45 0.42 19.72 -6.90
C LYS A 45 -0.36 18.45 -6.58
N VAL A 46 0.08 17.32 -7.14
CA VAL A 46 -0.49 16.02 -6.83
C VAL A 46 -0.25 15.88 -5.34
N MET A 47 -1.29 16.15 -4.57
CA MET A 47 -1.36 15.86 -3.16
C MET A 47 -1.34 14.34 -3.07
N THR A 48 -0.11 13.80 -3.12
CA THR A 48 0.19 12.40 -2.86
C THR A 48 -0.12 12.18 -1.39
N THR A 49 -1.40 11.98 -1.09
CA THR A 49 -1.78 11.37 0.17
C THR A 49 -1.14 10.00 0.14
N THR A 50 -0.02 9.85 0.86
CA THR A 50 0.58 8.55 1.15
C THR A 50 -0.56 7.67 1.61
N GLN A 51 -0.99 6.74 0.75
CA GLN A 51 -2.13 5.87 1.04
C GLN A 51 -1.74 5.04 2.25
N LYS A 52 -2.18 5.49 3.43
CA LYS A 52 -2.04 4.74 4.66
C LYS A 52 -3.06 3.62 4.60
N TRP A 53 -2.57 2.40 4.56
CA TRP A 53 -3.40 1.22 4.61
C TRP A 53 -4.01 1.08 6.00
N ASP A 54 -5.33 1.33 6.08
CA ASP A 54 -6.13 1.04 7.26
C ASP A 54 -6.88 -0.29 7.08
N ARG A 55 -7.37 -0.87 8.18
CA ARG A 55 -8.26 -2.04 8.18
C ARG A 55 -9.39 -1.88 7.18
N HIS A 56 -10.04 -0.73 7.16
CA HIS A 56 -11.17 -0.47 6.26
C HIS A 56 -10.72 -0.40 4.80
N SER A 57 -9.55 0.19 4.51
CA SER A 57 -8.98 0.25 3.16
C SER A 57 -8.67 -1.15 2.62
N ILE A 58 -8.08 -2.02 3.45
CA ILE A 58 -7.78 -3.42 3.08
C ILE A 58 -9.08 -4.20 2.81
N LEU A 59 -10.08 -4.07 3.68
CA LEU A 59 -11.38 -4.71 3.47
C LEU A 59 -12.09 -4.19 2.21
N ALA A 60 -11.96 -2.90 1.91
CA ALA A 60 -12.52 -2.31 0.70
C ALA A 60 -11.84 -2.83 -0.57
N GLU A 61 -10.51 -3.02 -0.57
CA GLU A 61 -9.81 -3.67 -1.69
C GLU A 61 -10.26 -5.12 -1.90
N LEU A 62 -10.37 -5.90 -0.81
CA LEU A 62 -10.87 -7.27 -0.87
C LEU A 62 -12.26 -7.31 -1.52
N ARG A 63 -13.18 -6.44 -1.07
CA ARG A 63 -14.53 -6.36 -1.62
C ARG A 63 -14.58 -5.87 -3.07
N ARG A 64 -13.71 -4.93 -3.46
CA ARG A 64 -13.59 -4.46 -4.86
C ARG A 64 -13.17 -5.56 -5.82
N ARG A 65 -12.42 -6.54 -5.34
CA ARG A 65 -11.98 -7.71 -6.09
C ARG A 65 -12.86 -8.94 -5.87
N ASN A 66 -14.06 -8.75 -5.29
CA ASN A 66 -15.01 -9.80 -4.94
C ASN A 66 -14.41 -10.94 -4.10
N MET A 67 -13.47 -10.62 -3.21
CA MET A 67 -12.79 -11.57 -2.33
C MET A 67 -13.19 -11.35 -0.87
N THR A 68 -13.34 -12.43 -0.11
CA THR A 68 -13.54 -12.38 1.34
C THR A 68 -12.32 -12.89 2.11
N LEU A 69 -12.21 -12.55 3.40
CA LEU A 69 -11.14 -13.08 4.27
C LEU A 69 -11.18 -14.62 4.36
N ALA A 70 -12.38 -15.20 4.31
CA ALA A 70 -12.56 -16.66 4.36
C ALA A 70 -12.09 -17.34 3.07
N GLU A 71 -12.39 -16.76 1.91
CA GLU A 71 -11.90 -17.24 0.62
C GLU A 71 -10.39 -17.06 0.50
N LEU A 72 -9.85 -15.94 0.99
CA LEU A 72 -8.42 -15.73 1.07
C LEU A 72 -7.76 -16.82 1.95
N ALA A 73 -8.34 -17.13 3.10
CA ALA A 73 -7.84 -18.20 3.97
C ALA A 73 -7.82 -19.56 3.25
N LYS A 74 -8.86 -19.89 2.47
CA LYS A 74 -8.91 -21.12 1.66
C LYS A 74 -7.83 -21.14 0.58
N ALA A 75 -7.66 -20.03 -0.15
CA ALA A 75 -6.66 -19.94 -1.22
C ALA A 75 -5.23 -20.15 -0.69
N TYR A 76 -4.92 -19.62 0.49
CA TYR A 76 -3.60 -19.72 1.12
C TYR A 76 -3.47 -20.89 2.12
N GLN A 77 -4.48 -21.76 2.21
CA GLN A 77 -4.51 -22.92 3.13
C GLN A 77 -4.27 -22.52 4.61
N LEU A 78 -4.81 -21.37 5.01
CA LEU A 78 -4.75 -20.84 6.37
C LEU A 78 -6.07 -21.07 7.09
N SER A 79 -6.03 -21.09 8.43
CA SER A 79 -7.28 -21.12 9.21
C SER A 79 -8.02 -19.78 9.09
N SER A 80 -9.35 -19.84 8.90
CA SER A 80 -10.18 -18.64 8.82
C SER A 80 -10.01 -17.75 10.06
N SER A 81 -9.96 -18.35 11.25
CA SER A 81 -9.74 -17.65 12.51
C SER A 81 -8.39 -16.92 12.56
N SER A 82 -7.33 -17.48 11.97
CA SER A 82 -6.02 -16.80 11.89
C SER A 82 -6.09 -15.52 11.08
N VAL A 83 -6.81 -15.54 9.95
CA VAL A 83 -6.95 -14.35 9.08
C VAL A 83 -7.87 -13.32 9.73
N GLN A 84 -8.92 -13.74 10.44
CA GLN A 84 -9.82 -12.83 11.15
C GLN A 84 -9.14 -12.11 12.32
N HIS A 85 -8.27 -12.81 13.06
CA HIS A 85 -7.57 -12.25 14.22
C HIS A 85 -6.39 -11.32 13.87
N ILE A 86 -6.08 -11.12 12.58
CA ILE A 86 -4.93 -10.32 12.12
C ILE A 86 -4.94 -8.87 12.64
N TRP A 87 -6.12 -8.32 12.90
CA TRP A 87 -6.28 -6.96 13.42
C TRP A 87 -5.79 -6.85 14.87
N THR A 88 -6.06 -7.88 15.66
CA THR A 88 -5.77 -7.91 17.10
C THR A 88 -4.41 -8.52 17.41
N ARG A 89 -3.98 -9.53 16.64
CA ARG A 89 -2.75 -10.30 16.89
C ARG A 89 -1.88 -10.31 15.64
N PRO A 90 -0.55 -10.07 15.76
CA PRO A 90 0.35 -10.18 14.62
C PRO A 90 0.45 -11.64 14.17
N ASN A 91 0.23 -11.88 12.88
CA ASN A 91 0.34 -13.21 12.27
C ASN A 91 0.99 -13.09 10.91
N GLU A 92 2.25 -13.51 10.83
CA GLU A 92 3.10 -13.26 9.65
C GLU A 92 2.56 -13.94 8.39
N LYS A 93 1.93 -15.12 8.52
CA LYS A 93 1.37 -15.85 7.38
C LYS A 93 0.15 -15.15 6.81
N ALA A 94 -0.72 -14.66 7.69
CA ALA A 94 -1.92 -13.92 7.28
C ALA A 94 -1.57 -12.54 6.73
N GLU A 95 -0.62 -11.84 7.35
CA GLU A 95 -0.08 -10.56 6.86
C GLU A 95 0.49 -10.70 5.45
N ARG A 96 1.27 -11.75 5.21
CA ARG A 96 1.82 -12.06 3.89
C ARG A 96 0.73 -12.36 2.86
N ALA A 97 -0.25 -13.20 3.20
CA ALA A 97 -1.35 -13.52 2.29
C ALA A 97 -2.15 -12.27 1.84
N ILE A 98 -2.38 -11.32 2.76
CA ILE A 98 -3.05 -10.05 2.43
C ILE A 98 -2.15 -9.15 1.57
N ALA A 99 -0.86 -9.06 1.90
CA ALA A 99 0.11 -8.27 1.17
C ALA A 99 0.29 -8.78 -0.27
N ASP A 100 0.42 -10.11 -0.44
CA ASP A 100 0.48 -10.80 -1.72
C ASP A 100 -0.79 -10.57 -2.54
N PHE A 101 -1.97 -10.58 -1.89
CA PHE A 101 -3.23 -10.26 -2.54
C PHE A 101 -3.29 -8.81 -3.04
N ILE A 102 -2.88 -7.85 -2.22
CA ILE A 102 -2.87 -6.42 -2.60
C ILE A 102 -1.81 -6.15 -3.67
N GLY A 103 -0.70 -6.90 -3.66
CA GLY A 103 0.46 -6.73 -4.55
C GLY A 103 1.49 -5.75 -3.99
N LEU A 104 1.50 -5.53 -2.67
CA LEU A 104 2.42 -4.62 -1.98
C LEU A 104 3.22 -5.38 -0.94
N PRO A 105 4.43 -4.92 -0.58
CA PRO A 105 5.19 -5.53 0.51
C PRO A 105 4.44 -5.39 1.84
N VAL A 106 4.56 -6.41 2.70
CA VAL A 106 3.95 -6.43 4.04
C VAL A 106 4.29 -5.18 4.85
N GLU A 107 5.50 -4.66 4.70
CA GLU A 107 5.99 -3.46 5.40
C GLU A 107 5.23 -2.19 5.00
N GLN A 108 4.71 -2.12 3.78
CA GLN A 108 3.94 -0.98 3.29
C GLN A 108 2.46 -1.10 3.68
N VAL A 109 1.91 -2.31 3.65
CA VAL A 109 0.50 -2.56 4.06
C VAL A 109 0.36 -2.45 5.58
N PHE A 110 1.33 -2.97 6.33
CA PHE A 110 1.34 -3.00 7.79
C PHE A 110 2.51 -2.18 8.35
N SER A 111 2.59 -0.91 7.95
CA SER A 111 3.67 0.01 8.36
C SER A 111 3.73 0.24 9.88
N ASP A 112 2.62 0.03 10.59
CA ASP A 112 2.55 0.16 12.06
C ASP A 112 3.29 -0.96 12.80
N ARG A 113 3.32 -2.17 12.22
CA ARG A 113 3.90 -3.36 12.88
C ARG A 113 5.37 -3.60 12.54
N TYR A 114 5.86 -3.01 11.46
CA TYR A 114 7.21 -3.19 10.94
C TYR A 114 8.00 -1.89 11.08
N PRO A 115 9.30 -1.93 11.42
CA PRO A 115 10.20 -3.07 11.39
C PRO A 115 10.16 -3.95 12.65
N LYS A 116 10.05 -5.28 12.47
CA LYS A 116 10.16 -6.25 13.55
C LYS A 116 11.61 -6.35 14.02
N SER A 117 11.92 -5.76 15.17
CA SER A 117 13.23 -5.92 15.80
C SER A 117 13.42 -7.39 16.23
N ARG A 118 14.25 -8.14 15.49
CA ARG A 118 14.61 -9.53 15.80
C ARG A 118 15.47 -9.59 17.07
N ARG A 119 14.87 -9.50 18.26
CA ARG A 119 15.60 -9.61 19.54
C ARG A 119 14.95 -10.59 20.49
N ARG A 120 15.60 -11.75 20.64
CA ARG A 120 16.24 -12.15 21.90
C ARG A 120 17.33 -13.16 21.58
N ILE A 121 18.60 -12.74 21.64
CA ILE A 121 19.70 -13.71 21.75
C ILE A 121 19.50 -14.38 23.12
N PHE A 122 18.96 -15.59 23.12
CA PHE A 122 18.92 -16.41 24.32
C PHE A 122 20.36 -16.86 24.60
N LYS A 123 21.06 -16.18 25.51
CA LYS A 123 22.40 -16.60 25.91
C LYS A 123 22.30 -17.95 26.63
N ALA A 124 22.55 -19.03 25.91
CA ALA A 124 22.58 -20.40 26.42
C ALA A 124 23.57 -20.60 27.59
N ALA A 125 24.56 -19.72 27.73
CA ALA A 125 25.57 -19.75 28.79
C ALA A 125 25.03 -19.63 30.23
N LYS A 126 23.75 -19.27 30.44
CA LYS A 126 23.13 -19.19 31.78
C LYS A 126 22.47 -20.49 32.26
N HIS A 127 22.41 -21.55 31.44
CA HIS A 127 21.73 -22.81 31.80
C HIS A 127 22.63 -24.05 31.78
N ALA A 128 23.95 -23.86 31.82
CA ALA A 128 24.94 -24.94 31.93
C ALA A 128 24.94 -25.67 33.30
N ASN A 129 23.96 -25.42 34.18
CA ASN A 129 23.85 -26.09 35.48
C ASN A 129 22.54 -26.88 35.61
N THR A 130 22.14 -27.57 34.53
CA THR A 130 21.04 -28.54 34.55
C THR A 130 21.57 -29.97 34.39
N ASP A 131 22.80 -30.23 34.86
CA ASP A 131 23.36 -31.58 35.01
C ASP A 131 22.99 -32.23 36.36
N SER A 132 22.13 -31.58 37.15
CA SER A 132 21.84 -31.99 38.54
C SER A 132 20.77 -33.07 38.73
N ARG A 133 20.39 -33.83 37.69
CA ARG A 133 19.43 -34.95 37.85
C ARG A 133 20.00 -36.36 37.71
N THR A 134 21.30 -36.49 37.45
CA THR A 134 21.96 -37.80 37.34
C THR A 134 22.70 -38.22 38.63
N GLN A 135 22.41 -37.60 39.78
CA GLN A 135 22.89 -38.09 41.10
C GLN A 135 21.89 -38.99 41.84
N SER A 136 20.64 -39.09 41.39
CA SER A 136 19.63 -39.95 42.04
C SER A 136 19.77 -41.44 41.72
N ALA A 137 20.57 -41.82 40.70
CA ALA A 137 20.79 -43.21 40.32
C ALA A 137 21.85 -43.95 41.16
N LEU A 138 22.63 -43.25 42.00
CA LEU A 138 23.74 -43.83 42.79
C LEU A 138 23.42 -44.01 44.28
N ARG A 139 22.17 -43.81 44.72
CA ARG A 139 21.75 -43.95 46.13
C ARG A 139 20.78 -45.11 46.41
N GLY A 140 20.64 -46.06 45.47
CA GLY A 140 19.57 -47.07 45.50
C GLY A 140 19.97 -48.53 45.78
N ASN A 141 21.25 -48.88 45.96
CA ASN A 141 21.66 -50.27 46.14
C ASN A 141 22.84 -50.43 47.12
N ALA A 142 22.55 -50.30 48.41
CA ALA A 142 23.40 -50.82 49.48
C ALA A 142 22.50 -51.35 50.61
N ALA A 143 22.74 -52.62 50.97
CA ALA A 143 22.10 -53.49 51.97
C ALA A 143 21.07 -54.48 51.41
#